data_AF-A0A358AMY9-F1
#
_entry.id   AF-A0A358AMY9-F1
#
_cell.length_a   1.000
_cell.length_b   1.000
_cell.length_c   1.000
_cell.angle_alpha   90.00
_cell.angle_beta   90.00
_cell.angle_gamma   90.00
#
_symmetry.space_group_name_H-M   'P 1'
#
loop_
_entity.id
_entity.type
_entity.pdbx_description
1 polymer ?
#
loop_
_entity_poly.entity_id
_entity_poly.type
_entity_poly.pdbx_seq_one_letter_code
_entity_poly.pdbx_strand_id
1 'polypeptide(L)'
;MKKIKKILNMDITQEIHINEESQLAALIALVPMLVFSFFFSTGLVSAAETTDLSQSITGALDVKIVDGSGNEVASPNVAFASKNFAATSQTSAAVLGTASEKMRVTNPRGNVATWSLNLAATSGATSSWSNGTNNYDFNDVTALAADGGDGDSIGGQLSIDPSAGTLAGVGTTSGANVSLGAASAFNEGTVDSIDILSAAAGAQKPGVWDLTGVNISQSIPGMQATGSYTINMTLTAI
;
A
#
# COMPACT_ATOMS: atom_id res chain seq x y z
N MET A 1 -58.84 69.00 89.27
CA MET A 1 -58.90 69.12 87.79
C MET A 1 -57.49 69.18 87.16
N LYS A 2 -56.66 68.14 87.35
CA LYS A 2 -55.26 68.09 86.86
C LYS A 2 -55.00 66.92 85.89
N LYS A 3 -56.06 66.29 85.36
CA LYS A 3 -55.97 65.04 84.57
C LYS A 3 -56.34 65.15 83.08
N ILE A 4 -56.76 66.32 82.58
CA ILE A 4 -57.25 66.42 81.18
C ILE A 4 -56.20 67.03 80.23
N LYS A 5 -55.11 67.64 80.71
CA LYS A 5 -54.08 68.25 79.85
C LYS A 5 -52.91 67.33 79.46
N LYS A 6 -52.94 66.04 79.81
CA LYS A 6 -51.85 65.08 79.51
C LYS A 6 -52.17 64.14 78.34
N ILE A 7 -53.40 64.14 77.81
CA ILE A 7 -53.82 63.18 76.78
C ILE A 7 -53.62 63.72 75.34
N LEU A 8 -53.45 65.03 75.14
CA LEU A 8 -53.33 65.59 73.79
C LEU A 8 -51.90 65.62 73.19
N ASN A 9 -50.86 65.24 73.94
CA ASN A 9 -49.46 65.29 73.45
C ASN A 9 -48.82 63.90 73.30
N MET A 10 -49.61 62.82 73.35
CA MET A 10 -49.06 61.45 73.38
C MET A 10 -49.65 60.57 72.28
N ASP A 11 -49.92 61.12 71.09
CA ASP A 11 -50.41 60.31 69.97
C ASP A 11 -50.11 60.90 68.58
N ILE A 12 -48.92 61.49 68.42
CA ILE A 12 -48.39 61.87 67.08
C ILE A 12 -46.92 61.42 66.97
N THR A 13 -46.19 61.44 68.08
CA THR A 13 -44.79 60.97 68.12
C THR A 13 -44.65 59.46 67.94
N GLN A 14 -45.68 58.67 68.23
CA GLN A 14 -45.63 57.21 68.10
C GLN A 14 -45.85 56.74 66.66
N GLU A 15 -46.73 57.39 65.89
CA GLU A 15 -46.94 57.02 64.47
C GLU A 15 -45.74 57.38 63.57
N ILE A 16 -45.03 58.47 63.86
CA ILE A 16 -43.86 58.89 63.06
C ILE A 16 -42.67 57.93 63.27
N HIS A 17 -42.48 57.40 64.49
CA HIS A 17 -41.38 56.48 64.79
C HIS A 17 -41.56 55.09 64.16
N ILE A 18 -42.81 54.61 64.03
CA ILE A 18 -43.12 53.30 63.43
C ILE A 18 -42.81 53.29 61.92
N ASN A 19 -42.89 54.44 61.24
CA ASN A 19 -42.66 54.51 59.80
C ASN A 19 -41.16 54.50 59.43
N GLU A 20 -40.27 55.05 60.26
CA GLU A 20 -38.82 55.02 60.00
C GLU A 20 -38.18 53.64 60.30
N GLU A 21 -38.62 52.95 61.36
CA GLU A 21 -38.12 51.59 61.66
C GLU A 21 -38.60 50.55 60.63
N SER A 22 -39.80 50.70 60.08
CA SER A 22 -40.34 49.86 59.00
C SER A 22 -39.54 49.99 57.69
N GLN A 23 -39.14 51.22 57.32
CA GLN A 23 -38.35 51.47 56.11
C GLN A 23 -36.90 51.01 56.27
N LEU A 24 -36.32 51.13 57.46
CA LEU A 24 -34.97 50.65 57.76
C LEU A 24 -34.92 49.11 57.78
N ALA A 25 -35.95 48.44 58.33
CA ALA A 25 -36.06 46.99 58.31
C ALA A 25 -36.27 46.43 56.89
N ALA A 26 -37.06 47.11 56.05
CA ALA A 26 -37.25 46.75 54.65
C ALA A 26 -35.95 46.91 53.82
N LEU A 27 -35.15 47.94 54.11
CA LEU A 27 -33.87 48.18 53.43
C LEU A 27 -32.77 47.20 53.89
N ILE A 28 -32.75 46.83 55.18
CA ILE A 28 -31.80 45.86 55.74
C ILE A 28 -32.13 44.41 55.33
N ALA A 29 -33.38 44.08 55.00
CA ALA A 29 -33.75 42.77 54.47
C ALA A 29 -33.45 42.62 52.96
N LEU A 30 -33.54 43.70 52.18
CA LEU A 30 -33.36 43.68 50.72
C LEU A 30 -31.88 43.58 50.31
N VAL A 31 -30.98 44.25 51.03
CA VAL A 31 -29.54 44.30 50.71
C VAL A 31 -28.83 42.94 50.83
N PRO A 32 -29.02 42.10 51.86
CA PRO A 32 -28.42 40.77 51.91
C PRO A 32 -29.07 39.80 50.91
N MET A 33 -30.35 39.97 50.55
CA MET A 33 -30.99 39.15 49.51
C MET A 33 -30.47 39.46 48.11
N LEU A 34 -30.20 40.74 47.80
CA LEU A 34 -29.61 41.16 46.53
C LEU A 34 -28.12 40.81 46.42
N VAL A 35 -27.39 40.81 47.54
CA VAL A 35 -25.95 40.47 47.57
C VAL A 35 -25.73 38.95 47.60
N PHE A 36 -26.64 38.16 48.16
CA PHE A 36 -26.53 36.70 48.16
C PHE A 36 -26.98 36.04 46.85
N SER A 37 -27.81 36.73 46.04
CA SER A 37 -28.21 36.25 44.71
C SER A 37 -27.20 36.56 43.61
N PHE A 38 -26.10 37.25 43.93
CA PHE A 38 -25.05 37.61 42.98
C PHE A 38 -23.70 36.91 43.24
N PHE A 39 -23.71 35.77 43.92
CA PHE A 39 -22.53 34.91 44.01
C PHE A 39 -22.67 33.69 43.10
N PHE A 40 -22.13 33.87 41.89
CA PHE A 40 -21.47 32.83 41.10
C PHE A 40 -22.34 31.62 40.69
N SER A 41 -23.26 31.80 39.74
CA SER A 41 -23.39 30.76 38.69
C SER A 41 -22.24 30.97 37.71
N THR A 42 -21.01 30.66 38.12
CA THR A 42 -20.05 30.24 37.09
C THR A 42 -20.59 28.93 36.58
N GLY A 43 -21.16 28.94 35.37
CA GLY A 43 -21.28 27.71 34.63
C GLY A 43 -19.88 27.10 34.63
N LEU A 44 -19.71 25.96 35.31
CA LEU A 44 -18.51 25.18 35.16
C LEU A 44 -18.51 24.74 33.69
N VAL A 45 -17.83 25.50 32.84
CA VAL A 45 -17.49 25.03 31.51
C VAL A 45 -16.43 23.97 31.75
N SER A 46 -16.88 22.74 31.93
CA SER A 46 -16.02 21.57 31.88
C SER A 46 -15.77 21.29 30.40
N ALA A 47 -14.58 21.61 29.92
CA ALA A 47 -14.11 21.03 28.67
C ALA A 47 -13.82 19.55 28.95
N ALA A 48 -14.31 18.65 28.10
CA ALA A 48 -13.98 17.24 28.22
C ALA A 48 -12.45 17.04 28.17
N GLU A 49 -11.95 16.08 28.96
CA GLU A 49 -10.56 15.62 28.91
C GLU A 49 -10.11 15.44 27.45
N THR A 50 -8.90 15.92 27.14
CA THR A 50 -8.32 15.89 25.78
C THR A 50 -8.54 14.54 25.10
N THR A 51 -9.05 14.55 23.86
CA THR A 51 -9.21 13.34 23.03
C THR A 51 -7.91 13.02 22.32
N ASP A 52 -7.48 11.76 22.43
CA ASP A 52 -6.43 11.19 21.62
C ASP A 52 -6.99 10.69 20.29
N LEU A 53 -6.64 11.35 19.19
CA LEU A 53 -6.87 10.85 17.85
C LEU A 53 -5.66 10.01 17.43
N SER A 54 -5.86 8.70 17.22
CA SER A 54 -4.81 7.81 16.72
C SER A 54 -5.15 7.29 15.33
N GLN A 55 -4.12 7.20 14.48
CA GLN A 55 -4.19 6.60 13.16
C GLN A 55 -3.04 5.60 13.01
N SER A 56 -3.36 4.42 12.48
CA SER A 56 -2.37 3.39 12.12
C SER A 56 -2.34 3.21 10.61
N ILE A 57 -1.15 3.15 10.03
CA ILE A 57 -0.92 2.87 8.62
C ILE A 57 -0.05 1.61 8.55
N THR A 58 -0.56 0.57 7.88
CA THR A 58 0.12 -0.72 7.72
C THR A 58 0.35 -1.04 6.25
N GLY A 59 1.30 -1.92 5.97
CA GLY A 59 1.63 -2.39 4.62
C GLY A 59 2.81 -3.36 4.64
N ALA A 60 3.00 -4.11 3.56
CA ALA A 60 4.10 -5.05 3.37
C ALA A 60 4.79 -4.80 2.03
N LEU A 61 5.95 -5.42 1.82
CA LEU A 61 6.56 -5.52 0.49
C LEU A 61 5.55 -6.21 -0.44
N ASP A 62 5.35 -5.63 -1.61
CA ASP A 62 4.34 -6.09 -2.57
C ASP A 62 4.85 -5.95 -4.00
N VAL A 63 4.41 -6.86 -4.87
CA VAL A 63 4.66 -6.81 -6.31
C VAL A 63 3.37 -6.98 -7.09
N LYS A 64 3.17 -6.12 -8.08
CA LYS A 64 2.02 -6.16 -8.98
C LYS A 64 2.42 -5.87 -10.41
N ILE A 65 1.65 -6.37 -11.37
CA ILE A 65 1.65 -5.80 -12.72
C ILE A 65 0.64 -4.66 -12.75
N VAL A 66 1.06 -3.49 -13.22
CA VAL A 66 0.22 -2.28 -13.26
C VAL A 66 0.17 -1.67 -14.65
N ASP A 67 -0.94 -1.02 -14.97
CA ASP A 67 -1.10 -0.31 -16.23
C ASP A 67 -0.28 0.99 -16.29
N GLY A 68 -0.36 1.70 -17.42
CA GLY A 68 0.30 2.99 -17.59
C GLY A 68 -0.09 4.05 -16.56
N SER A 69 -1.31 3.95 -16.00
CA SER A 69 -1.83 4.84 -14.95
C SER A 69 -1.50 4.35 -13.53
N GLY A 70 -0.95 3.15 -13.39
CA GLY A 70 -0.59 2.54 -12.12
C GLY A 70 -1.69 1.71 -11.45
N ASN A 71 -2.78 1.38 -12.15
CA ASN A 71 -3.79 0.45 -11.66
C ASN A 71 -3.33 -0.99 -11.86
N GLU A 72 -3.70 -1.89 -10.94
CA GLU A 72 -3.39 -3.31 -11.08
C GLU A 72 -4.05 -3.93 -12.32
N VAL A 73 -3.28 -4.72 -13.06
CA VAL A 73 -3.76 -5.50 -14.19
C VAL A 73 -4.21 -6.86 -13.68
N ALA A 74 -5.50 -7.17 -13.82
CA ALA A 74 -6.08 -8.40 -13.29
C ALA A 74 -5.63 -9.68 -14.01
N SER A 75 -5.20 -9.58 -15.27
CA SER A 75 -4.77 -10.72 -16.09
C SER A 75 -3.62 -10.30 -17.00
N PRO A 76 -2.43 -10.09 -16.43
CA PRO A 76 -1.26 -9.65 -17.20
C PRO A 76 -0.85 -10.72 -18.21
N ASN A 77 -0.36 -10.29 -19.38
CA ASN A 77 0.03 -11.20 -20.45
C ASN A 77 1.26 -10.69 -21.22
N VAL A 78 2.20 -11.59 -21.48
CA VAL A 78 3.28 -11.33 -22.45
C VAL A 78 3.10 -12.22 -23.66
N ALA A 79 2.87 -11.60 -24.81
CA ALA A 79 2.73 -12.30 -26.08
C ALA A 79 4.08 -12.35 -26.82
N PHE A 80 4.54 -13.57 -27.10
CA PHE A 80 5.63 -13.79 -28.05
C PHE A 80 5.16 -13.61 -29.49
N ALA A 81 6.07 -13.18 -30.36
CA ALA A 81 5.79 -13.13 -31.79
C ALA A 81 5.43 -14.52 -32.32
N SER A 82 4.40 -14.61 -33.16
CA SER A 82 3.98 -15.87 -33.77
C SER A 82 5.08 -16.45 -34.66
N LYS A 83 5.21 -17.77 -34.65
CA LYS A 83 6.12 -18.53 -35.51
C LYS A 83 5.34 -19.47 -36.41
N ASN A 84 5.85 -19.65 -37.63
CA ASN A 84 5.36 -20.70 -38.52
C ASN A 84 6.03 -22.03 -38.16
N PHE A 85 5.31 -23.12 -38.41
CA PHE A 85 5.86 -24.46 -38.30
C PHE A 85 7.22 -24.58 -38.99
N ALA A 86 8.18 -25.22 -38.31
CA ALA A 86 9.51 -25.49 -38.85
C ALA A 86 10.00 -26.85 -38.36
N ALA A 87 10.75 -27.55 -39.22
CA ALA A 87 11.40 -28.81 -38.86
C ALA A 87 12.68 -28.62 -38.01
N THR A 88 13.12 -27.37 -37.84
CA THR A 88 14.29 -26.98 -37.04
C THR A 88 13.85 -26.03 -35.95
N SER A 89 14.65 -25.91 -34.90
CA SER A 89 14.35 -25.03 -33.78
C SER A 89 14.32 -23.56 -34.19
N GLN A 90 13.53 -22.79 -33.45
CA GLN A 90 13.30 -21.37 -33.69
C GLN A 90 13.46 -20.60 -32.39
N THR A 91 13.78 -19.32 -32.49
CA THR A 91 13.77 -18.42 -31.33
C THR A 91 12.67 -17.38 -31.50
N SER A 92 11.83 -17.21 -30.48
CA SER A 92 10.87 -16.12 -30.38
C SER A 92 11.25 -15.19 -29.24
N ALA A 93 11.13 -13.88 -29.49
CA ALA A 93 11.46 -12.86 -28.50
C ALA A 93 10.19 -12.07 -28.13
N ALA A 94 10.18 -11.56 -26.91
CA ALA A 94 9.17 -10.66 -26.38
C ALA A 94 9.80 -9.69 -25.36
N VAL A 95 8.98 -8.77 -24.86
CA VAL A 95 9.37 -7.84 -23.81
C VAL A 95 8.44 -8.04 -22.62
N LEU A 96 9.01 -8.38 -21.47
CA LEU A 96 8.35 -8.38 -20.19
C LEU A 96 8.40 -6.97 -19.59
N GLY A 97 7.23 -6.43 -19.23
CA GLY A 97 7.11 -5.06 -18.77
C GLY A 97 7.08 -4.06 -19.93
N THR A 98 5.89 -3.58 -20.30
CA THR A 98 5.70 -2.52 -21.30
C THR A 98 5.10 -1.28 -20.64
N ALA A 99 4.95 -0.17 -21.36
CA ALA A 99 4.29 1.02 -20.82
C ALA A 99 2.82 0.76 -20.43
N SER A 100 2.15 -0.21 -21.06
CA SER A 100 0.78 -0.61 -20.75
C SER A 100 0.67 -1.66 -19.64
N GLU A 101 1.75 -2.38 -19.32
CA GLU A 101 1.80 -3.38 -18.26
C GLU A 101 3.22 -3.42 -17.66
N LYS A 102 3.42 -2.71 -16.55
CA LYS A 102 4.72 -2.52 -15.87
C LYS A 102 4.81 -3.43 -14.65
N MET A 103 6.00 -3.92 -14.33
CA MET A 103 6.24 -4.57 -13.04
C MET A 103 6.44 -3.50 -11.98
N ARG A 104 5.61 -3.48 -10.93
CA ARG A 104 5.71 -2.53 -9.82
C ARG A 104 6.06 -3.24 -8.52
N VAL A 105 7.13 -2.80 -7.87
CA VAL A 105 7.47 -3.18 -6.50
C VAL A 105 7.15 -2.02 -5.57
N THR A 106 6.43 -2.29 -4.49
CA THR A 106 6.07 -1.30 -3.46
C THR A 106 6.65 -1.73 -2.10
N ASN A 107 7.42 -0.86 -1.46
CA ASN A 107 7.93 -1.05 -0.11
C ASN A 107 7.48 0.14 0.79
N PRO A 108 6.42 -0.02 1.60
CA PRO A 108 5.80 1.09 2.33
C PRO A 108 6.55 1.54 3.62
N ARG A 109 7.48 0.74 4.16
CA ARG A 109 8.36 0.91 5.37
C ARG A 109 8.52 -0.48 6.00
N GLY A 110 9.57 -0.90 6.70
CA GLY A 110 10.86 -0.32 7.11
C GLY A 110 11.81 -1.40 7.71
N ASN A 111 11.27 -2.59 8.02
CA ASN A 111 11.99 -3.79 8.42
C ASN A 111 12.58 -4.58 7.23
N VAL A 112 12.06 -4.40 6.01
CA VAL A 112 12.64 -4.99 4.80
C VAL A 112 13.67 -4.02 4.21
N ALA A 113 14.89 -4.10 4.75
CA ALA A 113 16.02 -3.24 4.35
C ALA A 113 16.60 -3.63 2.98
N THR A 114 16.49 -4.91 2.65
CA THR A 114 16.92 -5.56 1.41
C THR A 114 15.77 -6.39 0.88
N TRP A 115 15.61 -6.48 -0.44
CA TRP A 115 14.62 -7.35 -1.05
C TRP A 115 15.08 -7.81 -2.44
N SER A 116 14.53 -8.90 -2.94
CA SER A 116 14.64 -9.30 -4.34
C SER A 116 13.26 -9.47 -4.97
N LEU A 117 13.19 -9.25 -6.28
CA LEU A 117 12.08 -9.62 -7.13
C LEU A 117 12.54 -10.74 -8.05
N ASN A 118 11.84 -11.87 -8.00
CA ASN A 118 12.20 -13.09 -8.71
C ASN A 118 11.07 -13.53 -9.64
N LEU A 119 11.42 -14.11 -10.78
CA LEU A 119 10.48 -14.74 -11.72
C LEU A 119 10.75 -16.25 -11.77
N ALA A 120 9.70 -17.05 -11.57
CA ALA A 120 9.76 -18.52 -11.66
C ALA A 120 8.48 -19.08 -12.29
N ALA A 121 8.51 -20.31 -12.79
CA ALA A 121 7.31 -20.99 -13.26
C ALA A 121 6.33 -21.23 -12.10
N THR A 122 5.06 -20.89 -12.29
CA THR A 122 4.05 -20.90 -11.20
C THR A 122 3.87 -22.29 -10.59
N SER A 123 3.98 -23.34 -11.41
CA SER A 123 3.80 -24.73 -10.98
C SER A 123 5.12 -25.46 -10.72
N GLY A 124 6.24 -24.73 -10.63
CA GLY A 124 7.57 -25.28 -10.34
C GLY A 124 8.35 -25.71 -11.57
N ALA A 125 9.52 -26.30 -11.33
CA ALA A 125 10.53 -26.61 -12.35
C ALA A 125 10.02 -27.53 -13.47
N THR A 126 9.14 -28.48 -13.17
CA THR A 126 8.59 -29.43 -14.16
C THR A 126 7.43 -28.85 -14.98
N SER A 127 7.28 -27.53 -15.03
CA SER A 127 6.26 -26.87 -15.85
C SER A 127 6.72 -26.85 -17.30
N SER A 128 5.79 -26.84 -18.25
CA SER A 128 6.13 -26.72 -19.67
C SER A 128 5.18 -25.78 -20.39
N TRP A 129 5.62 -25.27 -21.54
CA TRP A 129 4.73 -24.62 -22.48
C TRP A 129 3.73 -25.65 -23.00
N SER A 130 2.44 -25.38 -22.90
CA SER A 130 1.40 -26.33 -23.31
C SER A 130 0.32 -25.69 -24.16
N ASN A 131 -0.13 -26.41 -25.20
CA ASN A 131 -1.38 -26.11 -25.89
C ASN A 131 -2.55 -27.01 -25.45
N GLY A 132 -2.38 -27.74 -24.33
CA GLY A 132 -3.32 -28.71 -23.79
C GLY A 132 -3.16 -30.13 -24.35
N THR A 133 -2.40 -30.34 -25.42
CA THR A 133 -2.11 -31.67 -25.99
C THR A 133 -0.63 -31.91 -26.21
N ASN A 134 0.09 -30.90 -26.68
CA ASN A 134 1.52 -30.93 -26.96
C ASN A 134 2.23 -29.96 -26.04
N ASN A 135 3.46 -30.31 -25.67
CA ASN A 135 4.27 -29.54 -24.74
C ASN A 135 5.71 -29.40 -25.25
N TYR A 136 6.41 -28.38 -24.74
CA TYR A 136 7.85 -28.23 -24.85
C TYR A 136 8.37 -27.40 -23.66
N ASP A 137 9.65 -27.49 -23.35
CA ASP A 137 10.18 -26.98 -22.09
C ASP A 137 10.60 -25.52 -22.16
N PHE A 138 10.82 -24.97 -20.98
CA PHE A 138 11.31 -23.63 -20.79
C PHE A 138 12.70 -23.62 -20.16
N ASN A 139 13.28 -24.77 -19.85
CA ASN A 139 14.37 -24.90 -18.89
C ASN A 139 15.44 -25.93 -19.30
N ASP A 140 15.62 -26.19 -20.60
CA ASP A 140 16.73 -26.99 -21.13
C ASP A 140 17.86 -26.15 -21.70
N VAL A 141 19.07 -26.36 -21.17
CA VAL A 141 20.28 -25.65 -21.62
C VAL A 141 20.90 -26.23 -22.89
N THR A 142 20.35 -27.32 -23.43
CA THR A 142 20.94 -27.98 -24.59
C THR A 142 20.75 -27.15 -25.86
N ALA A 143 21.83 -27.03 -26.64
CA ALA A 143 21.84 -26.24 -27.86
C ALA A 143 20.74 -26.68 -28.84
N LEU A 144 20.24 -25.73 -29.62
CA LEU A 144 19.20 -25.94 -30.64
C LEU A 144 17.84 -26.38 -30.07
N ALA A 145 17.52 -25.99 -28.83
CA ALA A 145 16.28 -26.38 -28.15
C ALA A 145 16.12 -27.90 -28.08
N ALA A 146 17.23 -28.61 -27.95
CA ALA A 146 17.21 -30.04 -27.71
C ALA A 146 16.88 -30.34 -26.25
N ASP A 147 16.44 -31.56 -26.02
CA ASP A 147 16.21 -32.14 -24.70
C ASP A 147 17.49 -32.10 -23.84
N GLY A 148 17.29 -31.82 -22.56
CA GLY A 148 18.29 -31.77 -21.53
C GLY A 148 18.52 -33.12 -20.86
N GLY A 149 18.89 -33.06 -19.59
CA GLY A 149 19.08 -34.23 -18.75
C GLY A 149 18.09 -34.17 -17.60
N ASP A 150 16.80 -34.31 -17.90
CA ASP A 150 15.73 -34.25 -16.91
C ASP A 150 14.76 -35.44 -17.02
N GLY A 151 13.54 -35.28 -16.50
CA GLY A 151 12.55 -36.33 -16.36
C GLY A 151 11.73 -36.65 -17.61
N ASP A 152 11.90 -35.92 -18.71
CA ASP A 152 11.14 -36.17 -19.94
C ASP A 152 12.00 -36.31 -21.21
N SER A 153 11.48 -35.91 -22.37
CA SER A 153 12.15 -36.05 -23.67
C SER A 153 11.74 -34.94 -24.64
N ILE A 154 11.28 -33.81 -24.11
CA ILE A 154 11.00 -32.60 -24.86
C ILE A 154 12.16 -31.61 -24.62
N GLY A 155 12.16 -30.48 -25.30
CA GLY A 155 13.25 -29.52 -25.20
C GLY A 155 12.73 -28.10 -25.18
N GLY A 156 13.59 -27.14 -24.89
CA GLY A 156 13.30 -25.71 -25.06
C GLY A 156 13.87 -24.87 -23.95
N GLN A 157 14.03 -23.57 -24.20
CA GLN A 157 14.65 -22.70 -23.20
C GLN A 157 14.10 -21.28 -23.21
N LEU A 158 13.63 -20.83 -22.06
CA LEU A 158 13.31 -19.46 -21.76
C LEU A 158 14.52 -18.78 -21.11
N SER A 159 14.93 -17.69 -21.74
CA SER A 159 15.92 -16.76 -21.21
C SER A 159 15.29 -15.42 -20.92
N ILE A 160 15.77 -14.78 -19.85
CA ILE A 160 15.30 -13.49 -19.36
C ILE A 160 16.53 -12.60 -19.20
N ASP A 161 16.46 -11.38 -19.73
CA ASP A 161 17.48 -10.35 -19.60
C ASP A 161 16.92 -9.10 -18.93
N PRO A 162 16.94 -9.06 -17.59
CA PRO A 162 16.53 -7.88 -16.83
C PRO A 162 17.49 -6.71 -17.01
N SER A 163 18.74 -6.94 -17.39
CA SER A 163 19.76 -5.90 -17.51
C SER A 163 19.49 -4.92 -18.65
N ALA A 164 18.71 -5.34 -19.65
CA ALA A 164 18.18 -4.49 -20.71
C ALA A 164 17.00 -3.58 -20.25
N GLY A 165 16.45 -3.83 -19.07
CA GLY A 165 15.29 -3.13 -18.54
C GLY A 165 15.54 -1.67 -18.17
N THR A 166 14.45 -0.92 -18.03
CA THR A 166 14.43 0.45 -17.52
C THR A 166 13.76 0.47 -16.15
N LEU A 167 14.55 0.73 -15.12
CA LEU A 167 14.07 0.94 -13.76
C LEU A 167 13.74 2.43 -13.54
N ALA A 168 12.53 2.71 -13.10
CA ALA A 168 12.09 4.06 -12.76
C ALA A 168 11.45 4.09 -11.37
N GLY A 169 11.85 5.05 -10.54
CA GLY A 169 11.12 5.32 -9.30
C GLY A 169 9.82 6.09 -9.58
N VAL A 170 8.75 5.74 -8.88
CA VAL A 170 7.46 6.42 -8.99
C VAL A 170 7.42 7.60 -8.02
N GLY A 171 6.97 8.75 -8.49
CA GLY A 171 6.90 9.99 -7.71
C GLY A 171 8.30 10.48 -7.33
N THR A 172 8.58 10.57 -6.03
CA THR A 172 9.89 10.98 -5.49
C THR A 172 10.79 9.80 -5.15
N THR A 173 10.42 8.57 -5.56
CA THR A 173 11.23 7.38 -5.29
C THR A 173 12.56 7.43 -6.05
N SER A 174 13.67 7.31 -5.34
CA SER A 174 14.99 7.12 -5.94
C SER A 174 15.21 5.67 -6.38
N GLY A 175 15.87 5.47 -7.53
CA GLY A 175 16.38 4.17 -7.97
C GLY A 175 17.71 3.77 -7.32
N ALA A 176 18.31 4.63 -6.48
CA ALA A 176 19.57 4.32 -5.82
C ALA A 176 19.45 3.08 -4.93
N ASN A 177 20.50 2.26 -4.93
CA ASN A 177 20.57 0.98 -4.21
C ASN A 177 19.52 -0.04 -4.67
N VAL A 178 18.91 0.13 -5.86
CA VAL A 178 18.11 -0.87 -6.53
C VAL A 178 18.77 -1.21 -7.86
N SER A 179 18.99 -2.49 -8.13
CA SER A 179 19.74 -3.00 -9.28
C SER A 179 18.88 -3.96 -10.10
N LEU A 180 19.07 -3.94 -11.41
CA LEU A 180 18.53 -4.95 -12.33
C LEU A 180 19.28 -6.27 -12.15
N GLY A 181 18.58 -7.39 -12.36
CA GLY A 181 19.20 -8.70 -12.50
C GLY A 181 20.05 -8.82 -13.77
N ALA A 182 20.91 -9.83 -13.80
CA ALA A 182 21.71 -10.17 -14.98
C ALA A 182 20.92 -11.06 -15.95
N ALA A 183 21.33 -11.10 -17.23
CA ALA A 183 20.80 -12.05 -18.18
C ALA A 183 21.05 -13.50 -17.72
N SER A 184 20.00 -14.31 -17.75
CA SER A 184 20.04 -15.72 -17.35
C SER A 184 19.01 -16.53 -18.13
N ALA A 185 19.10 -17.86 -18.05
CA ALA A 185 18.16 -18.78 -18.64
C ALA A 185 17.78 -19.86 -17.63
N PHE A 186 16.54 -20.33 -17.71
CA PHE A 186 16.11 -21.42 -16.86
C PHE A 186 16.86 -22.70 -17.23
N ASN A 187 17.14 -23.50 -16.20
CA ASN A 187 17.85 -24.77 -16.29
C ASN A 187 17.28 -25.69 -15.20
N GLU A 188 16.58 -26.77 -15.58
CA GLU A 188 15.87 -27.61 -14.61
C GLU A 188 16.74 -28.02 -13.42
N GLY A 189 16.28 -27.70 -12.20
CA GLY A 189 16.94 -28.07 -10.95
C GLY A 189 18.24 -27.32 -10.66
N THR A 190 18.66 -26.40 -11.54
CA THR A 190 19.85 -25.55 -11.36
C THR A 190 19.48 -24.07 -11.28
N VAL A 191 18.63 -23.60 -12.20
CA VAL A 191 18.12 -22.22 -12.26
C VAL A 191 16.61 -22.30 -12.44
N ASP A 192 15.90 -22.44 -11.32
CA ASP A 192 14.43 -22.51 -11.28
C ASP A 192 13.77 -21.14 -11.02
N SER A 193 14.59 -20.11 -10.77
CA SER A 193 14.18 -18.74 -10.47
C SER A 193 15.22 -17.76 -10.99
N ILE A 194 14.78 -16.68 -11.61
CA ILE A 194 15.65 -15.63 -12.15
C ILE A 194 15.42 -14.34 -11.37
N ASP A 195 16.51 -13.74 -10.87
CA ASP A 195 16.50 -12.41 -10.26
C ASP A 195 16.15 -11.35 -11.32
N ILE A 196 15.12 -10.55 -11.06
CA ILE A 196 14.66 -9.46 -11.93
C ILE A 196 15.14 -8.10 -11.41
N LEU A 197 14.94 -7.87 -10.10
CA LEU A 197 15.40 -6.68 -9.38
C LEU A 197 15.92 -7.10 -8.01
N SER A 198 16.84 -6.32 -7.46
CA SER A 198 17.24 -6.42 -6.06
C SER A 198 17.45 -5.04 -5.46
N ALA A 199 17.13 -4.90 -4.18
CA ALA A 199 17.46 -3.73 -3.38
C ALA A 199 18.47 -4.07 -2.30
N ALA A 200 19.52 -3.27 -2.25
CA ALA A 200 20.51 -3.29 -1.17
C ALA A 200 20.06 -2.38 -0.01
N ALA A 201 20.76 -2.51 1.11
CA ALA A 201 20.60 -1.60 2.24
C ALA A 201 20.79 -0.14 1.77
N GLY A 202 19.89 0.75 2.20
CA GLY A 202 19.89 2.14 1.77
C GLY A 202 18.96 2.46 0.59
N ALA A 203 18.28 1.47 -0.01
CA ALA A 203 17.18 1.75 -0.93
C ALA A 203 16.09 2.59 -0.24
N GLN A 204 15.55 3.58 -0.97
CA GLN A 204 14.59 4.55 -0.42
C GLN A 204 13.34 3.87 0.13
N LYS A 205 12.89 4.30 1.31
CA LYS A 205 11.68 3.81 1.98
C LYS A 205 10.89 4.98 2.61
N PRO A 206 9.56 5.09 2.43
CA PRO A 206 8.75 4.31 1.48
C PRO A 206 9.23 4.51 0.04
N GLY A 207 9.11 3.46 -0.77
CA GLY A 207 9.55 3.48 -2.17
C GLY A 207 8.63 2.65 -3.06
N VAL A 208 8.47 3.12 -4.29
CA VAL A 208 7.74 2.44 -5.37
C VAL A 208 8.58 2.48 -6.64
N TRP A 209 8.81 1.34 -7.26
CA TRP A 209 9.63 1.21 -8.46
C TRP A 209 8.86 0.50 -9.56
N ASP A 210 8.87 1.08 -10.76
CA ASP A 210 8.37 0.48 -11.99
C ASP A 210 9.55 -0.05 -12.82
N LEU A 211 9.41 -1.25 -13.37
CA LEU A 211 10.34 -1.85 -14.33
C LEU A 211 9.61 -2.20 -15.62
N THR A 212 10.23 -1.81 -16.74
CA THR A 212 9.82 -2.15 -18.11
C THR A 212 11.02 -2.58 -18.94
N GLY A 213 10.79 -3.10 -20.13
CA GLY A 213 11.83 -3.34 -21.12
C GLY A 213 12.72 -4.56 -20.85
N VAL A 214 12.27 -5.51 -20.02
CA VAL A 214 13.02 -6.75 -19.79
C VAL A 214 12.88 -7.64 -21.03
N ASN A 215 13.99 -7.95 -21.69
CA ASN A 215 13.95 -8.81 -22.87
C ASN A 215 13.76 -10.26 -22.44
N ILE A 216 12.90 -10.98 -23.15
CA ILE A 216 12.73 -12.43 -22.95
C ILE A 216 12.83 -13.15 -24.30
N SER A 217 13.41 -14.34 -24.29
CA SER A 217 13.64 -15.12 -25.51
C SER A 217 13.40 -16.60 -25.23
N GLN A 218 12.50 -17.20 -25.99
CA GLN A 218 12.17 -18.62 -25.96
C GLN A 218 12.79 -19.34 -27.17
N SER A 219 13.61 -20.35 -26.91
CA SER A 219 14.04 -21.35 -27.88
C SER A 219 12.97 -22.45 -27.95
N ILE A 220 12.37 -22.59 -29.13
CA ILE A 220 11.28 -23.52 -29.43
C ILE A 220 11.86 -24.69 -30.22
N PRO A 221 11.62 -25.95 -29.83
CA PRO A 221 12.07 -27.10 -30.61
C PRO A 221 11.50 -27.12 -32.03
N GLY A 222 12.15 -27.86 -32.92
CA GLY A 222 11.56 -28.17 -34.23
C GLY A 222 10.32 -29.06 -34.08
N MET A 223 9.53 -29.15 -35.16
CA MET A 223 8.40 -30.07 -35.28
C MET A 223 7.24 -29.84 -34.28
N GLN A 224 7.19 -28.68 -33.62
CA GLN A 224 6.08 -28.34 -32.73
C GLN A 224 4.76 -28.22 -33.48
N ALA A 225 3.71 -28.87 -32.97
CA ALA A 225 2.38 -28.80 -33.56
C ALA A 225 1.85 -27.36 -33.53
N THR A 226 1.09 -26.96 -34.55
CA THR A 226 0.48 -25.63 -34.59
C THR A 226 -0.52 -25.46 -33.43
N GLY A 227 -0.43 -24.36 -32.70
CA GLY A 227 -1.37 -24.04 -31.62
C GLY A 227 -0.88 -22.87 -30.77
N SER A 228 -1.70 -22.50 -29.79
CA SER A 228 -1.34 -21.50 -28.78
C SER A 228 -0.77 -22.21 -27.56
N TYR A 229 0.53 -22.07 -27.35
CA TYR A 229 1.19 -22.61 -26.16
C TYR A 229 1.27 -21.54 -25.08
N THR A 230 1.03 -21.92 -23.84
CA THR A 230 1.12 -21.03 -22.68
C THR A 230 1.89 -21.69 -21.55
N ILE A 231 2.61 -20.89 -20.78
CA ILE A 231 3.18 -21.24 -19.48
C ILE A 231 2.84 -20.12 -18.49
N ASN A 232 2.55 -20.48 -17.24
CA ASN A 232 2.29 -19.51 -16.19
C ASN A 232 3.58 -19.23 -15.40
N MET A 233 3.87 -17.95 -15.20
CA MET A 233 5.01 -17.48 -14.44
C MET A 233 4.55 -16.59 -13.29
N THR A 234 5.25 -16.65 -12.17
CA THR A 234 4.95 -15.87 -10.96
C THR A 234 6.12 -14.95 -10.63
N LEU A 235 5.80 -13.69 -10.38
CA LEU A 235 6.71 -12.74 -9.74
C LEU A 235 6.59 -12.84 -8.22
N THR A 236 7.69 -12.90 -7.50
CA THR A 236 7.70 -12.95 -6.04
C THR A 236 8.71 -11.95 -5.49
N ALA A 237 8.26 -11.13 -4.55
CA ALA A 237 9.12 -10.19 -3.83
C ALA A 237 9.38 -10.72 -2.41
N ILE A 238 10.65 -10.84 -2.02
CA ILE A 238 11.10 -11.36 -0.72
C ILE A 238 12.13 -10.45 -0.05
#